data_AF-A0A9E4ALS7-F1
#
_entry.id   AF-A0A9E4ALS7-F1
#
_cell.length_a   1.000
_cell.length_b   1.000
_cell.length_c   1.000
_cell.angle_alpha   90.00
_cell.angle_beta   90.00
_cell.angle_gamma   90.00
#
_symmetry.space_group_name_H-M   'P 1'
#
loop_
_entity.id
_entity.type
_entity.pdbx_description
1 polymer ?
#
loop_
_entity_poly.entity_id
_entity_poly.type
_entity_poly.pdbx_seq_one_letter_code
_entity_poly.pdbx_strand_id
1 'polypeptide(L)'
;MRTHMVLPDELVESIDSLVGKRKRTRFVQEAVREKLRRETLVAALEATAGVLAKDDHPEWDTTERVAAWVRESRRQSQRHPVRSDVG
;
A
#
# COMPACT_ATOMS: atom_id res chain seq x y z
N MET A 1 -4.62 -20.12 15.15
CA MET A 1 -3.81 -19.91 16.37
C MET A 1 -4.43 -18.78 17.19
N ARG A 2 -4.47 -18.87 18.52
CA ARG A 2 -4.94 -17.80 19.40
C ARG A 2 -3.77 -17.26 20.21
N THR A 3 -3.57 -15.95 20.16
CA THR A 3 -2.50 -15.25 20.88
C THR A 3 -3.13 -14.37 21.95
N HIS A 4 -2.60 -14.43 23.17
CA HIS A 4 -2.97 -13.51 24.25
C HIS A 4 -2.03 -12.31 24.23
N MET A 5 -2.58 -11.10 24.28
CA MET A 5 -1.84 -9.84 24.25
C MET A 5 -2.45 -8.88 25.26
N VAL A 6 -1.60 -8.15 25.96
CA VAL A 6 -2.00 -7.12 26.92
C VAL A 6 -2.00 -5.78 26.18
N LEU A 7 -3.10 -5.05 26.28
CA LEU A 7 -3.25 -3.71 25.73
C LEU A 7 -3.48 -2.75 26.90
N PRO A 8 -2.82 -1.57 26.89
CA PRO A 8 -3.13 -0.50 27.83
C PRO A 8 -4.61 -0.09 27.76
N ASP A 9 -5.18 0.30 28.91
CA ASP A 9 -6.61 0.61 29.04
C ASP A 9 -7.03 1.76 28.12
N GLU A 10 -6.17 2.78 27.99
CA GLU A 10 -6.43 3.94 27.14
C GLU A 10 -6.59 3.57 25.66
N LEU A 11 -5.86 2.54 25.19
CA LEU A 11 -6.02 2.04 23.82
C LEU A 11 -7.33 1.27 23.67
N VAL A 12 -7.70 0.47 24.67
CA VAL A 12 -8.96 -0.28 24.67
C VAL A 12 -10.14 0.67 24.63
N GLU A 13 -10.11 1.73 25.45
CA GLU A 13 -11.14 2.78 25.49
C GLU A 13 -11.22 3.57 24.18
N SER A 14 -10.07 3.87 23.57
CA SER A 14 -10.01 4.55 22.28
C SER A 14 -10.63 3.71 21.16
N ILE A 15 -10.30 2.41 21.11
CA ILE A 15 -10.90 1.47 20.14
C ILE A 15 -12.40 1.35 20.37
N ASP A 16 -12.84 1.24 21.62
CA ASP A 16 -14.25 1.17 21.97
C ASP A 16 -15.03 2.39 21.52
N SER A 17 -14.48 3.57 21.76
CA SER A 17 -15.08 4.84 21.34
C SER A 17 -15.23 4.91 19.82
N LEU A 18 -14.29 4.31 19.08
CA LEU A 18 -14.27 4.35 17.61
C LEU A 18 -15.17 3.30 16.96
N VAL A 19 -15.11 2.04 17.40
CA VAL A 19 -15.77 0.91 16.71
C VAL A 19 -16.79 0.16 17.56
N GLY A 20 -16.87 0.47 18.86
CA GLY A 20 -17.70 -0.21 19.84
C GLY A 20 -17.09 -1.50 20.40
N LYS A 21 -17.53 -1.89 21.59
CA LYS A 21 -16.97 -2.98 22.41
C LYS A 21 -16.87 -4.35 21.73
N ARG A 22 -17.75 -4.63 20.76
CA ARG A 22 -17.81 -5.94 20.07
C ARG A 22 -16.93 -6.05 18.83
N LYS A 23 -16.25 -4.96 18.41
CA LYS A 23 -15.46 -4.94 17.16
C LYS A 23 -13.95 -4.85 17.38
N ARG A 24 -13.47 -4.91 18.63
CA ARG A 24 -12.04 -4.79 18.97
C ARG A 24 -11.13 -5.77 18.23
N THR A 25 -11.46 -7.06 18.26
CA THR A 25 -10.64 -8.10 17.59
C THR A 25 -10.50 -7.82 16.10
N ARG A 26 -11.61 -7.45 15.43
CA ARG A 26 -11.59 -7.12 14.02
C ARG A 26 -10.71 -5.89 13.75
N PHE A 27 -10.89 -4.84 14.55
CA PHE A 27 -10.09 -3.61 14.43
C PHE A 27 -8.59 -3.89 14.58
N VAL A 28 -8.19 -4.64 15.62
CA VAL A 28 -6.78 -5.00 15.84
C VAL A 28 -6.23 -5.85 14.70
N GLN A 29 -7.00 -6.82 14.19
CA GLN A 29 -6.57 -7.64 13.04
C GLN A 29 -6.39 -6.81 11.77
N GLU A 30 -7.28 -5.86 11.51
CA GLU A 30 -7.17 -4.95 10.36
C GLU A 30 -5.95 -4.03 10.51
N ALA A 31 -5.77 -3.41 11.68
CA ALA A 31 -4.62 -2.55 11.98
C ALA A 31 -3.27 -3.29 11.87
N VAL A 32 -3.18 -4.50 12.42
CA VAL A 32 -1.97 -5.34 12.31
C VAL A 32 -1.69 -5.68 10.84
N ARG A 33 -2.72 -6.04 10.06
CA ARG A 33 -2.54 -6.34 8.64
C ARG A 33 -2.08 -5.12 7.85
N GLU A 34 -2.62 -3.95 8.14
CA GLU A 34 -2.20 -2.69 7.53
C GLU A 34 -0.74 -2.37 7.86
N LYS A 35 -0.37 -2.45 9.14
CA LYS A 35 1.01 -2.19 9.57
C LYS A 35 1.98 -3.16 8.92
N LEU A 36 1.69 -4.46 8.91
CA LEU A 36 2.53 -5.46 8.27
C LEU A 36 2.72 -5.18 6.77
N ARG A 37 1.65 -4.87 6.04
CA ARG A 37 1.77 -4.50 4.61
C ARG A 37 2.69 -3.31 4.40
N ARG A 38 2.57 -2.28 5.25
CA ARG A 38 3.43 -1.10 5.18
C ARG A 38 4.89 -1.44 5.44
N GLU A 39 5.19 -2.19 6.50
CA GLU A 39 6.57 -2.61 6.81
C GLU A 39 7.15 -3.51 5.71
N THR A 40 6.38 -4.43 5.17
CA THR A 40 6.81 -5.27 4.05
C THR A 40 7.10 -4.43 2.80
N LEU A 41 6.26 -3.44 2.49
CA LEU A 41 6.52 -2.54 1.37
C LEU A 41 7.79 -1.72 1.58
N VAL A 42 8.01 -1.16 2.77
CA VAL A 42 9.23 -0.41 3.09
C VAL A 42 10.45 -1.29 2.90
N ALA A 43 10.47 -2.50 3.48
CA ALA A 43 11.57 -3.44 3.33
C ALA A 43 11.82 -3.81 1.86
N ALA A 44 10.77 -3.99 1.06
CA ALA A 44 10.90 -4.28 -0.37
C ALA A 44 11.52 -3.10 -1.14
N LEU A 45 11.12 -1.86 -0.83
CA LEU A 45 11.69 -0.66 -1.44
C LEU A 45 13.17 -0.48 -1.07
N GLU A 46 13.52 -0.74 0.19
CA GLU A 46 14.91 -0.71 0.64
C GLU A 46 15.76 -1.80 -0.04
N ALA A 47 15.25 -3.02 -0.10
CA ALA A 47 15.96 -4.16 -0.71
C ALA A 47 16.15 -4.01 -2.23
N THR A 48 15.29 -3.23 -2.90
CA THR A 48 15.34 -2.98 -4.35
C THR A 48 15.84 -1.58 -4.70
N ALA A 49 16.38 -0.85 -3.72
CA ALA A 49 16.95 0.47 -3.95
C ALA A 49 18.06 0.39 -5.01
N GLY A 50 17.95 1.23 -6.04
CA GLY A 50 18.92 1.27 -7.15
C GLY A 50 18.66 0.28 -8.29
N VAL A 51 17.63 -0.57 -8.23
CA VAL A 51 17.25 -1.47 -9.34
C VAL A 51 16.79 -0.68 -10.59
N LEU A 52 16.27 0.53 -10.41
CA LEU A 52 15.87 1.41 -11.51
C LEU A 52 17.04 2.35 -11.84
N ALA A 53 17.96 1.89 -12.69
CA ALA A 53 19.07 2.72 -13.14
C ALA A 53 18.58 3.86 -14.03
N LYS A 54 19.19 5.03 -13.90
CA LYS A 54 18.81 6.23 -14.66
C LYS A 54 18.96 6.02 -16.16
N ASP A 55 20.01 5.32 -16.57
CA ASP A 55 20.33 5.06 -17.98
C ASP A 55 19.34 4.11 -18.64
N ASP A 56 18.66 3.25 -17.86
CA ASP A 56 17.62 2.33 -18.35
C ASP A 56 16.28 3.04 -18.58
N HIS A 57 16.12 4.27 -18.05
CA HIS A 57 14.87 5.04 -18.09
C HIS A 57 15.09 6.48 -18.54
N PRO A 58 15.52 6.72 -19.80
CA PRO A 58 15.74 8.06 -20.33
C PRO A 58 14.47 8.90 -20.40
N GLU A 59 13.27 8.30 -20.39
CA GLU A 59 11.99 8.98 -20.25
C GLU A 59 11.79 9.66 -18.89
N TRP A 60 12.58 9.32 -17.87
CA TRP A 60 12.47 9.87 -16.52
C TRP A 60 13.50 10.97 -16.21
N ASP A 61 14.35 11.32 -17.18
CA ASP A 61 15.49 12.23 -16.98
C ASP A 61 15.09 13.67 -16.64
N THR A 62 13.97 14.17 -17.16
CA THR A 62 13.44 15.51 -16.83
C THR A 62 11.96 15.47 -16.51
N THR A 63 11.47 16.48 -15.78
CA THR A 63 10.06 16.61 -15.43
C THR A 63 9.14 16.62 -16.66
N GLU A 64 9.54 17.27 -17.76
CA GLU A 64 8.79 17.31 -19.01
C GLU A 64 8.68 15.93 -19.66
N ARG A 65 9.78 15.16 -19.64
CA ARG A 65 9.84 13.81 -20.19
C ARG A 65 9.00 12.84 -19.37
N VAL A 66 9.08 12.93 -18.03
CA VAL A 66 8.19 12.19 -17.12
C VAL A 66 6.73 12.52 -17.42
N ALA A 67 6.39 13.80 -17.55
CA ALA A 67 5.02 14.21 -17.85
C ALA A 67 4.53 13.73 -19.23
N ALA A 68 5.41 13.69 -20.24
CA ALA A 68 5.10 13.13 -21.55
C ALA A 68 4.87 11.61 -21.49
N TRP A 69 5.76 10.89 -20.78
CA TRP A 69 5.65 9.46 -20.54
C TRP A 69 4.35 9.11 -19.82
N VAL A 70 4.03 9.74 -18.68
CA VAL A 70 2.76 9.51 -17.95
C VAL A 70 1.54 9.74 -18.83
N ARG A 71 1.54 10.80 -19.65
CA ARG A 71 0.44 11.09 -20.57
C ARG A 71 0.28 9.99 -21.62
N GLU A 72 1.37 9.50 -22.20
CA GLU A 72 1.35 8.40 -23.17
C GLU A 72 0.90 7.09 -22.51
N SER A 73 1.46 6.73 -21.35
CA SER A 73 1.05 5.53 -20.61
C SER A 73 -0.46 5.53 -20.33
N ARG A 74 -1.03 6.66 -19.90
CA ARG A 74 -2.48 6.80 -19.68
C ARG A 74 -3.30 6.62 -20.96
N ARG A 75 -2.84 7.19 -22.08
CA ARG A 75 -3.50 6.99 -23.38
C ARG A 75 -3.49 5.51 -23.78
N GLN A 76 -2.37 4.82 -23.60
CA GLN A 76 -2.26 3.39 -23.92
C GLN A 76 -3.18 2.53 -23.05
N SER A 77 -3.25 2.79 -21.74
CA SER A 77 -4.19 2.10 -20.83
C SER A 77 -5.66 2.34 -21.20
N GLN A 78 -6.01 3.52 -21.74
CA GLN A 78 -7.37 3.81 -22.19
C GLN A 78 -7.71 3.15 -23.53
N ARG A 79 -6.70 2.91 -24.38
CA ARG A 79 -6.86 2.20 -25.67
C ARG A 79 -6.96 0.68 -25.51
N HIS A 80 -6.42 0.14 -24.43
CA HIS A 80 -6.54 -1.26 -24.05
C HIS A 80 -7.29 -1.34 -22.71
N PRO A 81 -8.63 -1.21 -22.70
CA PRO A 81 -9.38 -1.48 -21.48
C PRO A 81 -9.09 -2.91 -21.07
N VAL A 82 -8.48 -3.07 -19.89
CA VAL A 82 -8.26 -4.39 -19.28
C VAL A 82 -9.64 -5.06 -19.23
N ARG A 83 -9.83 -6.13 -20.01
CA ARG A 83 -11.05 -6.94 -19.91
C ARG A 83 -11.07 -7.54 -18.51
N SER A 84 -11.96 -7.04 -17.67
CA SER A 84 -12.29 -7.66 -16.39
C SER A 84 -13.11 -8.92 -16.65
N ASP A 85 -12.50 -9.97 -17.18
CA ASP A 85 -13.07 -11.31 -17.13
C ASP A 85 -12.66 -11.92 -15.78
N VAL A 86 -13.50 -11.69 -14.77
CA VAL A 86 -13.56 -12.51 -13.55
C VAL A 86 -15.02 -12.94 -13.40
N GLY A 87 -15.30 -14.14 -13.91
CA GLY A 87 -16.47 -14.95 -13.56
C GLY A 87 -16.05 -16.12 -12.68
#